data_AF-A0A8W7PGU9-F1
#
_entry.id   AF-A0A8W7PGU9-F1
#
_cell.length_a   1.000
_cell.length_b   1.000
_cell.length_c   1.000
_cell.angle_alpha   90.00
_cell.angle_beta   90.00
_cell.angle_gamma   90.00
#
_symmetry.space_group_name_H-M   'P 1'
#
loop_
_entity.id
_entity.type
_entity.pdbx_description
1 polymer ?
#
loop_
_entity_poly.entity_id
_entity_poly.type
_entity_poly.pdbx_seq_one_letter_code
_entity_poly.pdbx_strand_id
1 'polypeptide(L)'
;MNLWLVVFCLSVLHVSRCCCAVQQRSNVTDVIGSNELDVVQTGAQRSGRFFPFYTIGRIANVPCTSPSGLSGTCLIAGECKDNGGLASGSCSSRTNQAVCYTKSCGGSTNLNSTYFTNSGFPGPYNGGGTCTFTVNPSSGICQLRIDFRSLTLSQPTGDGSCTTDRLTIVGGSPAVVPICGENTGQHLYLNFAGSSPISLRIATNGDVSFNRLWNIELSQIACASAERAPNGCFAPPNDRYAFTLSDNAIVIDPTLLGSAMLSATGAACTTDFIIIPNPTGLTADRFCGLGFPGVTSSARPFVVYTVTNGNETPDVANRGFRLLYTQNACSAA
;
A
#
# COMPACT_ATOMS: atom_id res chain seq x y z
N MET A 1 19.57 -55.30 -43.26
CA MET A 1 19.27 -53.86 -43.33
C MET A 1 18.79 -53.39 -41.97
N ASN A 2 19.40 -52.29 -41.50
CA ASN A 2 19.07 -51.47 -40.33
C ASN A 2 19.46 -52.01 -38.95
N LEU A 3 20.74 -51.78 -38.68
CA LEU A 3 21.43 -51.62 -37.42
C LEU A 3 21.01 -50.28 -36.75
N TRP A 4 20.57 -50.30 -35.48
CA TRP A 4 20.54 -49.13 -34.57
C TRP A 4 20.77 -49.65 -33.14
N LEU A 5 22.04 -49.71 -32.70
CA LEU A 5 22.77 -48.71 -31.91
C LEU A 5 22.06 -48.29 -30.61
N VAL A 6 22.40 -48.99 -29.52
CA VAL A 6 22.12 -48.60 -28.14
C VAL A 6 23.19 -47.59 -27.73
N VAL A 7 22.80 -46.33 -27.50
CA VAL A 7 23.68 -45.29 -26.95
C VAL A 7 23.40 -45.18 -25.45
N PHE A 8 24.31 -45.71 -24.64
CA PHE A 8 24.42 -45.36 -23.22
C PHE A 8 25.19 -44.04 -23.13
N CYS A 9 24.53 -42.98 -22.64
CA CYS A 9 25.20 -41.73 -22.29
C CYS A 9 25.22 -41.61 -20.76
N LEU A 10 26.34 -42.04 -20.15
CA LEU A 10 26.70 -41.70 -18.77
C LEU A 10 26.99 -40.19 -18.73
N SER A 11 26.18 -39.43 -18.00
CA SER A 11 26.55 -38.09 -17.56
C SER A 11 26.99 -38.12 -16.10
N VAL A 12 28.27 -37.84 -15.91
CA VAL A 12 28.93 -37.66 -14.62
C VAL A 12 28.55 -36.27 -14.10
N LEU A 13 27.72 -36.19 -13.06
CA LEU A 13 27.48 -34.95 -12.34
C LEU A 13 28.60 -34.71 -11.34
N HIS A 14 29.52 -33.81 -11.72
CA HIS A 14 30.54 -33.26 -10.84
C HIS A 14 29.90 -32.40 -9.74
N VAL A 15 30.27 -32.71 -8.50
CA VAL A 15 30.05 -31.90 -7.31
C VAL A 15 30.94 -30.66 -7.39
N SER A 16 30.34 -29.48 -7.38
CA SER A 16 31.04 -28.23 -7.03
C SER A 16 30.28 -27.51 -5.94
N ARG A 17 30.65 -27.82 -4.69
CA ARG A 17 30.41 -26.97 -3.53
C ARG A 17 31.38 -25.79 -3.62
N CYS A 18 30.87 -24.58 -3.81
CA CYS A 18 31.66 -23.38 -3.59
C CYS A 18 31.42 -22.90 -2.15
N CYS A 19 32.26 -23.36 -1.23
CA CYS A 19 32.50 -22.71 0.06
C CYS A 19 33.74 -21.83 -0.13
N CYS A 20 33.56 -20.51 -0.12
CA CYS A 20 34.68 -19.60 0.10
C CYS A 20 34.76 -19.30 1.61
N ALA A 21 35.65 -20.01 2.29
CA ALA A 21 36.25 -19.55 3.54
C ALA A 21 37.59 -18.90 3.17
N VAL A 22 37.75 -17.61 3.48
CA VAL A 22 39.07 -16.96 3.49
C VAL A 22 39.39 -16.61 4.93
N GLN A 23 40.41 -17.29 5.42
CA GLN A 23 41.13 -17.05 6.66
C GLN A 23 42.39 -16.26 6.28
N GLN A 24 42.68 -15.14 6.95
CA GLN A 24 44.02 -14.87 7.51
C GLN A 24 44.14 -13.51 8.23
N ARG A 25 44.56 -13.66 9.50
CA ARG A 25 45.66 -12.97 10.22
C ARG A 25 45.60 -11.45 10.42
N SER A 26 45.40 -11.13 11.70
CA SER A 26 45.82 -9.93 12.40
C SER A 26 47.33 -9.71 12.34
N ASN A 27 47.74 -8.47 12.08
CA ASN A 27 48.79 -7.75 12.80
C ASN A 27 48.83 -6.30 12.29
N VAL A 28 48.96 -5.35 13.22
CA VAL A 28 49.84 -4.15 13.16
C VAL A 28 49.41 -3.19 14.28
N THR A 29 50.14 -3.34 15.39
CA THR A 29 50.69 -2.36 16.34
C THR A 29 50.10 -0.95 16.48
N ASP A 30 49.76 -0.64 17.74
CA ASP A 30 49.66 0.69 18.35
C ASP A 30 50.90 1.56 18.10
N VAL A 31 50.66 2.84 17.75
CA VAL A 31 51.61 3.93 17.98
C VAL A 31 50.82 5.13 18.52
N ILE A 32 50.97 5.37 19.82
CA ILE A 32 50.57 6.60 20.49
C ILE A 32 51.58 7.68 20.12
N GLY A 33 51.11 8.76 19.50
CA GLY A 33 51.89 9.96 19.22
C GLY A 33 51.14 11.19 19.70
N SER A 34 51.45 11.64 20.92
CA SER A 34 51.04 12.92 21.49
C SER A 34 51.75 14.06 20.77
N ASN A 35 51.00 15.01 20.22
CA ASN A 35 51.49 16.37 19.95
C ASN A 35 50.40 17.38 20.33
N GLU A 36 50.75 18.19 21.31
CA GLU A 36 50.06 19.39 21.78
C GLU A 36 50.57 20.62 21.01
N LEU A 37 49.89 21.77 21.18
CA LEU A 37 50.12 23.15 20.65
C LEU A 37 49.28 23.51 19.41
N ASP A 38 48.55 24.63 19.32
CA ASP A 38 48.44 25.83 20.16
C ASP A 38 47.08 26.50 19.92
N VAL A 39 46.51 27.12 20.97
CA VAL A 39 45.26 27.89 20.90
C VAL A 39 45.56 29.32 20.46
N VAL A 40 45.15 29.67 19.24
CA VAL A 40 44.98 31.08 18.83
C VAL A 40 43.49 31.36 18.67
N GLN A 41 42.90 32.00 19.67
CA GLN A 41 41.58 32.61 19.57
C GLN A 41 41.68 33.89 18.73
N THR A 42 41.11 33.88 17.53
CA THR A 42 40.63 35.09 16.87
C THR A 42 39.15 34.94 16.57
N GLY A 43 38.35 35.87 17.10
CA GLY A 43 36.91 35.89 16.96
C GLY A 43 36.50 36.10 15.51
N ALA A 44 35.89 35.08 14.93
CA ALA A 44 35.03 35.18 13.76
C ALA A 44 33.96 34.10 13.88
N GLN A 45 32.70 34.47 13.70
CA GLN A 45 31.55 33.57 13.62
C GLN A 45 31.82 32.49 12.56
N ARG A 46 32.31 31.32 13.00
CA ARG A 46 32.54 30.18 12.13
C ARG A 46 31.21 29.46 11.93
N SER A 47 30.65 29.58 10.73
CA SER A 47 29.71 28.58 10.21
C SER A 47 30.41 27.23 10.29
N GLY A 48 29.92 26.36 11.17
CA GLY A 48 30.42 24.99 11.29
C GLY A 48 30.20 24.28 9.97
N ARG A 49 31.25 24.15 9.16
CA ARG A 49 31.26 23.18 8.07
C ARG A 49 31.25 21.80 8.71
N PHE A 50 30.08 21.19 8.71
CA PHE A 50 29.86 19.84 9.18
C PHE A 50 30.63 18.88 8.26
N PHE A 51 31.69 18.26 8.77
CA PHE A 51 32.43 17.24 8.06
C PHE A 51 31.70 15.89 8.24
N PRO A 52 31.27 15.21 7.16
CA PRO A 52 30.51 13.96 7.28
C PRO A 52 31.47 12.80 7.57
N PHE A 53 31.95 12.67 8.80
CA PHE A 53 32.67 11.49 9.25
C PHE A 53 31.69 10.37 9.65
N TYR A 54 30.93 9.85 8.67
CA TYR A 54 30.20 8.59 8.84
C TYR A 54 31.03 7.42 8.28
N THR A 55 32.29 7.32 8.72
CA THR A 55 33.20 6.24 8.26
C THR A 55 33.90 5.57 9.44
N ILE A 56 33.14 5.25 10.49
CA ILE A 56 33.53 4.21 11.44
C ILE A 56 32.42 3.16 11.39
N GLY A 57 32.62 2.14 10.54
CA GLY A 57 31.77 0.95 10.39
C GLY A 57 30.31 1.25 10.06
N ARG A 58 29.89 1.13 8.79
CA ARG A 58 28.46 1.19 8.44
C ARG A 58 27.71 0.16 9.28
N ILE A 59 26.88 0.64 10.21
CA ILE A 59 25.94 -0.19 10.93
C ILE A 59 24.87 -0.58 9.92
N ALA A 60 24.49 -1.86 9.90
CA ALA A 60 23.49 -2.34 8.96
C ALA A 60 22.17 -1.59 9.20
N ASN A 61 21.56 -1.09 8.12
CA ASN A 61 20.23 -0.50 8.13
C ASN A 61 19.22 -1.61 8.43
N VAL A 62 18.71 -1.67 9.66
CA VAL A 62 17.75 -2.69 10.09
C VAL A 62 16.33 -2.09 10.10
N PRO A 63 15.31 -2.79 9.57
CA PRO A 63 13.92 -2.38 9.77
C PRO A 63 13.58 -2.37 11.26
N CYS A 64 12.90 -1.32 11.70
CA CYS A 64 12.49 -1.12 13.09
C CYS A 64 11.15 -0.39 13.14
N THR A 65 10.52 -0.36 14.30
CA THR A 65 9.20 0.24 14.48
C THR A 65 9.28 1.41 15.44
N SER A 66 8.73 2.56 15.05
CA SER A 66 8.70 3.76 15.87
C SER A 66 7.81 3.55 17.10
N PRO A 67 7.93 4.37 18.14
CA PRO A 67 6.98 4.38 19.26
C PRO A 67 5.53 4.61 18.82
N SER A 68 5.32 5.21 17.64
CA SER A 68 4.02 5.42 17.01
C SER A 68 3.55 4.24 16.14
N GLY A 69 4.25 3.11 16.15
CA GLY A 69 3.88 1.90 15.40
C GLY A 69 4.24 1.94 13.91
N LEU A 70 4.98 2.95 13.44
CA LEU A 70 5.38 3.08 12.04
C LEU A 70 6.64 2.28 11.76
N SER A 71 6.63 1.50 10.69
CA SER A 71 7.85 0.84 10.22
C SER A 71 8.80 1.88 9.63
N GLY A 72 10.07 1.80 10.00
CA GLY A 72 11.11 2.67 9.52
C GLY A 72 12.45 1.93 9.47
N THR A 73 13.49 2.65 9.10
CA THR A 73 14.86 2.13 9.10
C THR A 73 15.61 2.71 10.29
N CYS A 74 16.34 1.86 11.01
CA CYS A 74 17.16 2.32 12.11
C CYS A 74 18.37 3.07 11.53
N LEU A 75 18.37 4.39 11.65
CA LEU A 75 19.40 5.28 11.10
C LEU A 75 19.87 6.27 12.14
N ILE A 76 21.07 6.83 11.96
CA ILE A 76 21.50 7.98 12.75
C ILE A 76 20.52 9.13 12.50
N ALA A 77 20.06 9.81 13.57
CA ALA A 77 19.02 10.84 13.44
C ALA A 77 19.39 11.98 12.47
N GLY A 78 20.68 12.34 12.38
CA GLY A 78 21.20 13.28 11.39
C GLY A 78 21.06 12.76 9.96
N GLU A 79 21.52 11.54 9.68
CA GLU A 79 21.38 10.87 8.38
C GLU A 79 19.90 10.73 7.96
N CYS A 80 19.02 10.43 8.91
CA CYS A 80 17.59 10.39 8.66
C CYS A 80 17.07 11.74 8.15
N LYS A 81 17.43 12.83 8.83
CA LYS A 81 17.00 14.19 8.48
C LYS A 81 17.59 14.65 7.15
N ASP A 82 18.86 14.31 6.89
CA ASP A 82 19.56 14.63 5.64
C ASP A 82 18.90 13.91 4.44
N ASN A 83 18.35 12.72 4.66
CA ASN A 83 17.57 11.96 3.67
C ASN A 83 16.08 12.40 3.60
N GLY A 84 15.69 13.49 4.24
CA GLY A 84 14.30 13.99 4.25
C GLY A 84 13.34 13.16 5.12
N GLY A 85 13.88 12.27 5.95
CA GLY A 85 13.15 11.46 6.91
C GLY A 85 12.88 12.18 8.23
N LEU A 86 11.94 11.62 8.99
CA LEU A 86 11.63 11.98 10.36
C LEU A 86 12.20 10.92 11.31
N ALA A 87 13.10 11.34 12.18
CA ALA A 87 13.64 10.51 13.25
C ALA A 87 12.64 10.42 14.41
N SER A 88 12.30 9.21 14.83
CA SER A 88 11.34 8.94 15.91
C SER A 88 11.81 7.81 16.81
N GLY A 89 11.74 8.01 18.12
CA GLY A 89 12.19 7.03 19.12
C GLY A 89 13.67 6.65 19.00
N SER A 90 14.08 5.67 19.80
CA SER A 90 15.39 5.02 19.68
C SER A 90 15.21 3.62 19.14
N CYS A 91 16.06 3.22 18.20
CA CYS A 91 16.11 1.87 17.63
C CYS A 91 17.39 1.11 17.97
N SER A 92 18.28 1.71 18.78
CA SER A 92 19.51 1.09 19.26
C SER A 92 19.77 1.48 20.71
N SER A 93 20.17 0.52 21.54
CA SER A 93 20.55 0.74 22.94
C SER A 93 22.01 1.19 23.12
N ARG A 94 22.82 1.15 22.05
CA ARG A 94 24.28 1.40 22.12
C ARG A 94 24.73 2.64 21.34
N THR A 95 23.88 3.21 20.50
CA THR A 95 24.21 4.30 19.58
C THR A 95 23.02 5.26 19.43
N ASN A 96 23.28 6.51 19.05
CA ASN A 96 22.25 7.54 18.81
C ASN A 96 21.49 7.33 17.48
N GLN A 97 20.90 6.16 17.29
CA GLN A 97 20.06 5.84 16.13
C GLN A 97 18.58 5.95 16.48
N ALA A 98 17.79 6.44 15.54
CA ALA A 98 16.35 6.62 15.66
C ALA A 98 15.63 5.86 14.55
N VAL A 99 14.35 5.56 14.78
CA VAL A 99 13.51 5.00 13.72
C VAL A 99 13.28 6.11 12.70
N CYS A 100 13.83 5.94 11.52
CA CYS A 100 13.68 6.87 10.43
C CYS A 100 12.57 6.42 9.49
N TYR A 101 11.53 7.24 9.34
CA TYR A 101 10.51 7.06 8.32
C TYR A 101 10.24 8.40 7.63
N THR A 102 9.84 8.38 6.37
CA THR A 102 9.72 9.62 5.59
C THR A 102 8.46 10.41 5.93
N LYS A 103 8.59 11.73 6.12
CA LYS A 103 7.46 12.67 6.21
C LYS A 103 7.19 13.22 4.80
N SER A 104 5.92 13.28 4.41
CA SER A 104 5.55 13.35 2.98
C SER A 104 4.84 14.63 2.54
N CYS A 105 4.56 15.58 3.43
CA CYS A 105 3.79 16.75 3.01
C CYS A 105 4.62 17.68 2.11
N GLY A 106 4.19 17.86 0.87
CA GLY A 106 4.87 18.68 -0.14
C GLY A 106 6.07 18.00 -0.83
N GLY A 107 6.34 16.73 -0.51
CA GLY A 107 7.49 16.00 -1.01
C GLY A 107 7.21 15.11 -2.21
N SER A 108 8.26 14.48 -2.72
CA SER A 108 8.14 13.34 -3.62
C SER A 108 9.12 12.23 -3.23
N THR A 109 8.81 10.99 -3.60
CA THR A 109 9.65 9.82 -3.32
C THR A 109 9.67 8.89 -4.52
N ASN A 110 10.77 8.15 -4.66
CA ASN A 110 10.86 6.94 -5.48
C ASN A 110 11.14 5.69 -4.62
N LEU A 111 11.19 5.84 -3.29
CA LEU A 111 11.47 4.76 -2.36
C LEU A 111 10.21 3.94 -2.06
N ASN A 112 10.42 2.68 -1.73
CA ASN A 112 9.36 1.80 -1.26
C ASN A 112 9.07 2.04 0.23
N SER A 113 7.87 1.68 0.69
CA SER A 113 7.46 1.78 2.11
C SER A 113 7.56 3.20 2.67
N THR A 114 6.97 4.16 1.94
CA THR A 114 6.90 5.56 2.38
C THR A 114 5.56 5.85 3.05
N TYR A 115 5.56 6.63 4.13
CA TYR A 115 4.34 7.00 4.84
C TYR A 115 3.90 8.43 4.50
N PHE A 116 2.65 8.57 4.07
CA PHE A 116 1.97 9.83 3.95
C PHE A 116 1.12 10.12 5.19
N THR A 117 1.67 10.96 6.08
CA THR A 117 1.05 11.28 7.38
C THR A 117 0.63 12.73 7.50
N ASN A 118 -0.29 13.01 8.44
CA ASN A 118 -0.62 14.38 8.80
C ASN A 118 0.52 15.09 9.52
N SER A 119 0.50 16.42 9.47
CA SER A 119 1.35 17.22 10.34
C SER A 119 0.94 16.97 11.80
N GLY A 120 1.91 16.61 12.65
CA GLY A 120 1.65 16.29 14.05
C GLY A 120 1.25 14.84 14.33
N PHE A 121 1.26 13.94 13.33
CA PHE A 121 1.03 12.50 13.56
C PHE A 121 1.97 11.96 14.67
N PRO A 122 1.49 11.12 15.61
CA PRO A 122 0.19 10.43 15.65
C PRO A 122 -0.99 11.24 16.21
N GLY A 123 -0.77 12.52 16.55
CA GLY A 123 -1.87 13.39 17.00
C GLY A 123 -2.79 13.82 15.85
N PRO A 124 -4.03 14.27 16.17
CA PRO A 124 -4.97 14.73 15.17
C PRO A 124 -4.54 16.07 14.57
N TYR A 125 -4.93 16.29 13.32
CA TYR A 125 -4.77 17.53 12.59
C TYR A 125 -6.08 18.30 12.54
N ASN A 126 -6.07 19.51 13.09
CA ASN A 126 -7.24 20.40 13.16
C ASN A 126 -7.12 21.64 12.25
N GLY A 127 -6.01 21.75 11.49
CA GLY A 127 -5.77 22.88 10.59
C GLY A 127 -6.52 22.77 9.27
N GLY A 128 -6.39 23.82 8.46
CA GLY A 128 -6.81 23.84 7.06
C GLY A 128 -5.62 23.91 6.11
N GLY A 129 -5.84 23.54 4.87
CA GLY A 129 -4.85 23.65 3.81
C GLY A 129 -4.80 22.42 2.91
N THR A 130 -3.82 22.44 2.01
CA THR A 130 -3.55 21.34 1.09
C THR A 130 -2.19 20.73 1.37
N CYS A 131 -2.15 19.41 1.42
CA CYS A 131 -0.95 18.61 1.51
C CYS A 131 -0.88 17.65 0.33
N THR A 132 0.17 17.75 -0.47
CA THR A 132 0.38 16.89 -1.65
C THR A 132 1.61 16.04 -1.47
N PHE A 133 1.56 14.79 -1.91
CA PHE A 133 2.71 13.90 -1.97
C PHE A 133 2.75 13.16 -3.31
N THR A 134 3.92 13.09 -3.91
CA THR A 134 4.09 12.50 -5.24
C THR A 134 5.00 11.28 -5.18
N VAL A 135 4.52 10.16 -5.74
CA VAL A 135 5.30 8.93 -5.88
C VAL A 135 5.74 8.80 -7.32
N ASN A 136 7.06 8.81 -7.54
CA ASN A 136 7.68 8.53 -8.82
C ASN A 136 7.98 7.03 -8.88
N PRO A 137 7.54 6.29 -9.91
CA PRO A 137 7.84 4.88 -10.02
C PRO A 137 9.34 4.65 -10.19
N SER A 138 9.89 3.72 -9.41
CA SER A 138 11.23 3.19 -9.64
C SER A 138 11.27 2.25 -10.86
N SER A 139 12.47 2.00 -11.39
CA SER A 139 12.65 1.06 -12.50
C SER A 139 12.10 -0.33 -12.14
N GLY A 140 11.30 -0.92 -13.05
CA GLY A 140 10.67 -2.22 -12.85
C GLY A 140 9.42 -2.22 -11.96
N ILE A 141 8.94 -1.05 -11.51
CA ILE A 141 7.68 -0.90 -10.79
C ILE A 141 6.54 -0.65 -11.78
N CYS A 142 5.42 -1.35 -11.60
CA CYS A 142 4.22 -1.20 -12.42
C CYS A 142 3.02 -0.68 -11.64
N GLN A 143 2.98 -0.90 -10.32
CA GLN A 143 1.79 -0.67 -9.52
C GLN A 143 2.17 -0.06 -8.16
N LEU A 144 1.27 0.77 -7.64
CA LEU A 144 1.33 1.35 -6.32
C LEU A 144 0.18 0.78 -5.50
N ARG A 145 0.50 0.15 -4.38
CA ARG A 145 -0.44 -0.18 -3.32
C ARG A 145 -0.46 0.95 -2.30
N ILE A 146 -1.65 1.40 -1.96
CA ILE A 146 -1.92 2.52 -1.06
C ILE A 146 -2.74 1.95 0.10
N ASP A 147 -2.15 1.79 1.27
CA ASP A 147 -2.83 1.28 2.46
C ASP A 147 -3.20 2.42 3.41
N PHE A 148 -4.48 2.56 3.74
CA PHE A 148 -4.97 3.54 4.70
C PHE A 148 -4.83 2.99 6.12
N ARG A 149 -3.60 3.00 6.66
CA ARG A 149 -3.34 2.55 8.05
C ARG A 149 -4.15 3.36 9.07
N SER A 150 -4.34 4.64 8.81
CA SER A 150 -5.37 5.47 9.44
C SER A 150 -5.84 6.50 8.42
N LEU A 151 -7.14 6.69 8.24
CA LEU A 151 -7.68 7.74 7.40
C LEU A 151 -9.06 8.18 7.89
N THR A 152 -9.06 9.24 8.68
CA THR A 152 -10.24 9.89 9.24
C THR A 152 -10.26 11.34 8.75
N LEU A 153 -11.18 11.65 7.83
CA LEU A 153 -11.47 12.99 7.33
C LEU A 153 -12.93 13.35 7.66
N SER A 154 -13.31 14.62 7.45
CA SER A 154 -14.72 15.03 7.49
C SER A 154 -15.59 14.06 6.67
N GLN A 155 -16.77 13.76 7.19
CA GLN A 155 -17.78 12.96 6.50
C GLN A 155 -18.18 13.63 5.17
N PRO A 156 -18.58 12.84 4.16
CA PRO A 156 -19.20 13.38 2.94
C PRO A 156 -20.53 14.07 3.26
N THR A 157 -21.00 14.88 2.33
CA THR A 157 -22.38 15.40 2.34
C THR A 157 -23.39 14.25 2.10
N GLY A 158 -24.68 14.52 2.29
CA GLY A 158 -25.72 13.48 2.19
C GLY A 158 -25.85 12.81 0.81
N ASP A 159 -25.29 13.42 -0.24
CA ASP A 159 -25.17 12.92 -1.61
C ASP A 159 -23.82 12.21 -1.90
N GLY A 160 -22.97 12.02 -0.87
CA GLY A 160 -21.68 11.35 -1.00
C GLY A 160 -20.53 12.25 -1.47
N SER A 161 -20.74 13.57 -1.57
CA SER A 161 -19.70 14.50 -2.04
C SER A 161 -18.72 14.90 -0.94
N CYS A 162 -17.43 14.79 -1.22
CA CYS A 162 -16.35 15.18 -0.30
C CYS A 162 -16.03 16.68 -0.40
N THR A 163 -16.93 17.53 0.10
CA THR A 163 -16.81 18.98 -0.04
C THR A 163 -15.83 19.61 0.95
N THR A 164 -15.96 19.28 2.24
CA THR A 164 -15.16 19.83 3.36
C THR A 164 -13.70 19.37 3.34
N ASP A 165 -13.49 18.05 3.40
CA ASP A 165 -12.17 17.43 3.31
C ASP A 165 -12.20 16.39 2.20
N ARG A 166 -11.09 16.25 1.48
CA ARG A 166 -10.96 15.21 0.45
C ARG A 166 -9.52 14.77 0.25
N LEU A 167 -9.34 13.48 0.09
CA LEU A 167 -8.18 12.86 -0.53
C LEU A 167 -8.47 12.70 -2.03
N THR A 168 -7.60 13.23 -2.88
CA THR A 168 -7.65 13.08 -4.34
C THR A 168 -6.38 12.40 -4.81
N ILE A 169 -6.51 11.42 -5.70
CA ILE A 169 -5.38 10.67 -6.24
C ILE A 169 -5.39 10.82 -7.77
N VAL A 170 -4.27 11.25 -8.33
CA VAL A 170 -4.13 11.52 -9.78
C VAL A 170 -2.88 10.86 -10.35
N GLY A 171 -2.89 10.61 -11.66
CA GLY A 171 -1.75 10.00 -12.38
C GLY A 171 -1.68 8.47 -12.31
N GLY A 172 -2.60 7.83 -11.59
CA GLY A 172 -2.75 6.37 -11.53
C GLY A 172 -3.95 5.87 -12.33
N SER A 173 -3.93 4.57 -12.64
CA SER A 173 -5.04 3.86 -13.29
C SER A 173 -5.49 2.66 -12.44
N PRO A 174 -6.80 2.49 -12.16
CA PRO A 174 -7.91 3.32 -12.66
C PRO A 174 -7.99 4.70 -12.00
N ALA A 175 -8.79 5.59 -12.58
CA ALA A 175 -9.09 6.89 -11.97
C ALA A 175 -9.86 6.68 -10.65
N VAL A 176 -9.51 7.46 -9.63
CA VAL A 176 -10.09 7.36 -8.28
C VAL A 176 -10.95 8.58 -8.01
N VAL A 177 -12.17 8.36 -7.52
CA VAL A 177 -13.03 9.45 -7.05
C VAL A 177 -12.50 10.03 -5.73
N PRO A 178 -12.81 11.29 -5.39
CA PRO A 178 -12.39 11.86 -4.10
C PRO A 178 -12.86 11.01 -2.91
N ILE A 179 -11.97 10.78 -1.94
CA ILE A 179 -12.21 9.96 -0.75
C ILE A 179 -12.27 10.86 0.49
N CYS A 180 -13.25 10.64 1.36
CA CYS A 180 -13.40 11.33 2.64
C CYS A 180 -14.12 10.41 3.65
N GLY A 181 -14.38 10.90 4.87
CA GLY A 181 -14.92 10.09 5.96
C GLY A 181 -13.88 9.14 6.57
N GLU A 182 -14.34 7.98 7.05
CA GLU A 182 -13.53 6.97 7.73
C GLU A 182 -13.17 5.83 6.78
N ASN A 183 -11.88 5.62 6.54
CA ASN A 183 -11.38 4.61 5.60
C ASN A 183 -10.20 3.79 6.18
N THR A 184 -9.99 3.84 7.49
CA THR A 184 -8.93 3.06 8.16
C THR A 184 -9.06 1.56 7.87
N GLY A 185 -7.93 0.93 7.54
CA GLY A 185 -7.83 -0.49 7.23
C GLY A 185 -8.09 -0.84 5.76
N GLN A 186 -8.55 0.11 4.94
CA GLN A 186 -8.76 -0.11 3.51
C GLN A 186 -7.47 0.10 2.70
N HIS A 187 -7.48 -0.30 1.44
CA HIS A 187 -6.36 -0.12 0.52
C HIS A 187 -6.81 0.04 -0.94
N LEU A 188 -5.93 0.59 -1.77
CA LEU A 188 -6.12 0.74 -3.22
C LEU A 188 -4.91 0.21 -3.97
N TYR A 189 -5.14 -0.27 -5.18
CA TYR A 189 -4.09 -0.62 -6.14
C TYR A 189 -4.23 0.24 -7.38
N LEU A 190 -3.19 1.00 -7.72
CA LEU A 190 -3.14 1.88 -8.88
C LEU A 190 -1.93 1.56 -9.74
N ASN A 191 -2.15 1.36 -11.03
CA ASN A 191 -1.08 1.19 -11.99
C ASN A 191 -0.48 2.54 -12.36
N PHE A 192 0.85 2.59 -12.49
CA PHE A 192 1.54 3.72 -13.07
C PHE A 192 1.34 3.75 -14.60
N ALA A 193 1.17 4.95 -15.16
CA ALA A 193 1.16 5.14 -16.61
C ALA A 193 2.62 5.29 -17.11
N GLY A 194 3.31 4.15 -17.31
CA GLY A 194 4.74 4.17 -17.63
C GLY A 194 5.56 4.76 -16.48
N SER A 195 6.35 5.80 -16.76
CA SER A 195 7.12 6.52 -15.75
C SER A 195 6.40 7.73 -15.14
N SER A 196 5.11 7.93 -15.46
CA SER A 196 4.34 9.05 -14.90
C SER A 196 4.09 8.84 -13.41
N PRO A 197 4.27 9.88 -12.58
CA PRO A 197 4.09 9.77 -11.15
C PRO A 197 2.62 9.74 -10.73
N ILE A 198 2.35 9.13 -9.58
CA ILE A 198 1.05 9.18 -8.91
C ILE A 198 1.12 10.22 -7.80
N SER A 199 0.17 11.15 -7.75
CA SER A 199 0.11 12.17 -6.71
C SER A 199 -1.12 12.00 -5.83
N LEU A 200 -0.91 11.97 -4.52
CA LEU A 200 -1.94 11.98 -3.50
C LEU A 200 -2.04 13.39 -2.94
N ARG A 201 -3.26 13.93 -2.85
CA ARG A 201 -3.52 15.28 -2.34
C ARG A 201 -4.63 15.24 -1.31
N ILE A 202 -4.34 15.64 -0.08
CA ILE A 202 -5.32 15.86 0.97
C ILE A 202 -5.58 17.35 1.09
N ALA A 203 -6.82 17.77 0.88
CA ALA A 203 -7.30 19.12 1.11
C ALA A 203 -8.28 19.12 2.29
N THR A 204 -8.08 20.04 3.23
CA THR A 204 -8.83 20.13 4.48
C THR A 204 -9.32 21.56 4.72
N ASN A 205 -10.50 21.69 5.31
CA ASN A 205 -11.06 23.00 5.67
C ASN A 205 -10.81 23.34 7.15
N GLY A 206 -10.02 24.38 7.41
CA GLY A 206 -9.66 24.82 8.76
C GLY A 206 -10.79 25.48 9.54
N ASP A 207 -11.88 25.88 8.86
CA ASP A 207 -13.06 26.46 9.49
C ASP A 207 -13.92 25.40 10.20
N VAL A 208 -13.67 24.11 9.90
CA VAL A 208 -14.35 22.97 10.53
C VAL A 208 -13.42 22.33 11.55
N SER A 209 -13.80 22.44 12.83
CA SER A 209 -13.14 21.74 13.93
C SER A 209 -13.45 20.24 13.83
N PHE A 210 -12.46 19.46 13.42
CA PHE A 210 -12.56 18.02 13.26
C PHE A 210 -11.18 17.39 13.46
N ASN A 211 -11.13 16.32 14.26
CA ASN A 211 -9.91 15.57 14.54
C ASN A 211 -9.54 14.69 13.35
N ARG A 212 -8.89 15.27 12.35
CA ARG A 212 -8.43 14.55 11.15
C ARG A 212 -7.21 13.73 11.50
N LEU A 213 -7.10 12.54 10.94
CA LEU A 213 -5.92 11.72 11.10
C LEU A 213 -5.66 10.99 9.81
N TRP A 214 -4.44 11.07 9.29
CA TRP A 214 -4.06 10.21 8.18
C TRP A 214 -2.65 9.67 8.34
N ASN A 215 -2.53 8.39 8.01
CA ASN A 215 -1.32 7.61 7.94
C ASN A 215 -1.51 6.63 6.79
N ILE A 216 -0.94 6.96 5.64
CA ILE A 216 -1.14 6.21 4.39
C ILE A 216 0.20 5.59 4.01
N GLU A 217 0.28 4.27 3.95
CA GLU A 217 1.48 3.58 3.52
C GLU A 217 1.48 3.37 2.01
N LEU A 218 2.58 3.72 1.37
CA LEU A 218 2.76 3.70 -0.08
C LEU A 218 3.81 2.67 -0.43
N SER A 219 3.35 1.59 -1.05
CA SER A 219 4.17 0.43 -1.41
C SER A 219 4.22 0.26 -2.92
N GLN A 220 5.41 0.38 -3.50
CA GLN A 220 5.64 0.14 -4.92
C GLN A 220 5.78 -1.36 -5.18
N ILE A 221 5.05 -1.85 -6.18
CA ILE A 221 4.96 -3.25 -6.56
C ILE A 221 5.62 -3.44 -7.93
N ALA A 222 6.59 -4.36 -7.97
CA ALA A 222 7.31 -4.71 -9.18
C ALA A 222 6.38 -5.34 -10.22
N CYS A 223 6.70 -5.14 -11.51
CA CYS A 223 5.90 -5.69 -12.61
C CYS A 223 5.79 -7.22 -12.59
N ALA A 224 6.81 -7.90 -12.05
CA ALA A 224 6.90 -9.35 -11.95
C ALA A 224 6.46 -9.92 -10.57
N SER A 225 6.00 -9.07 -9.65
CA SER A 225 5.58 -9.51 -8.31
C SER A 225 4.25 -10.27 -8.38
N ALA A 226 4.13 -11.32 -7.56
CA ALA A 226 2.91 -12.12 -7.44
C ALA A 226 1.81 -11.37 -6.67
N GLU A 227 2.20 -10.36 -5.88
CA GLU A 227 1.33 -9.48 -5.09
C GLU A 227 0.69 -8.37 -5.94
N ARG A 228 0.97 -8.34 -7.25
CA ARG A 228 0.40 -7.40 -8.20
C ARG A 228 -1.09 -7.68 -8.41
N ALA A 229 -1.92 -6.68 -8.14
CA ALA A 229 -3.34 -6.73 -8.49
C ALA A 229 -3.50 -6.77 -10.03
N PRO A 230 -4.42 -7.58 -10.58
CA PRO A 230 -4.64 -7.67 -12.01
C PRO A 230 -4.92 -6.30 -12.65
N ASN A 231 -4.37 -6.07 -13.85
CA ASN A 231 -4.73 -4.91 -14.65
C ASN A 231 -6.21 -5.02 -15.06
N GLY A 232 -7.05 -4.12 -14.57
CA GLY A 232 -8.45 -4.06 -15.02
C GLY A 232 -9.51 -4.50 -14.02
N CYS A 233 -9.31 -4.33 -12.70
CA CYS A 233 -10.46 -4.22 -11.79
C CYS A 233 -11.36 -2.99 -12.12
N PHE A 234 -11.01 -2.18 -13.11
CA PHE A 234 -11.97 -1.36 -13.86
C PHE A 234 -12.36 -2.10 -15.13
N ALA A 235 -13.48 -2.79 -15.04
CA ALA A 235 -14.13 -3.32 -16.20
C ALA A 235 -15.17 -2.29 -16.73
N PRO A 236 -15.48 -2.29 -18.04
CA PRO A 236 -16.46 -1.38 -18.62
C PRO A 236 -17.78 -1.38 -17.83
N PRO A 237 -18.62 -0.32 -17.91
CA PRO A 237 -19.95 -0.30 -17.28
C PRO A 237 -20.82 -1.52 -17.62
N ASN A 238 -20.50 -2.23 -18.70
CA ASN A 238 -21.16 -3.45 -19.18
C ASN A 238 -20.28 -4.70 -19.04
N ASP A 239 -19.36 -4.75 -18.07
CA ASP A 239 -18.58 -5.96 -17.84
C ASP A 239 -19.49 -7.06 -17.32
N ARG A 240 -19.66 -8.04 -18.17
CA ARG A 240 -20.50 -9.20 -17.95
C ARG A 240 -19.85 -10.14 -16.93
N TYR A 241 -18.53 -10.07 -16.76
CA TYR A 241 -17.82 -10.83 -15.73
C TYR A 241 -17.74 -10.10 -14.39
N ALA A 242 -18.36 -8.92 -14.26
CA ALA A 242 -18.34 -8.11 -13.04
C ALA A 242 -18.97 -8.82 -11.84
N PHE A 243 -19.67 -9.94 -12.01
CA PHE A 243 -20.06 -10.76 -10.88
C PHE A 243 -20.04 -12.23 -11.27
N THR A 244 -18.96 -12.91 -10.92
CA THR A 244 -18.78 -14.35 -11.08
C THR A 244 -18.03 -14.86 -9.84
N LEU A 245 -18.79 -15.26 -8.83
CA LEU A 245 -18.28 -15.71 -7.53
C LEU A 245 -18.34 -17.24 -7.39
N SER A 246 -19.44 -17.85 -7.83
CA SER A 246 -19.62 -19.30 -7.76
C SER A 246 -20.26 -19.82 -9.03
N ASP A 247 -20.19 -21.13 -9.23
CA ASP A 247 -20.66 -21.86 -10.42
C ASP A 247 -19.75 -21.70 -11.64
N ASN A 248 -20.09 -22.39 -12.72
CA ASN A 248 -19.25 -22.52 -13.91
C ASN A 248 -19.52 -21.39 -14.92
N ALA A 249 -18.62 -20.40 -14.93
CA ALA A 249 -18.72 -19.24 -15.82
C ALA A 249 -18.44 -19.56 -17.31
N ILE A 250 -17.92 -20.75 -17.64
CA ILE A 250 -17.57 -21.15 -19.02
C ILE A 250 -18.81 -21.64 -19.79
N VAL A 251 -19.74 -22.32 -19.11
CA VAL A 251 -20.87 -23.00 -19.77
C VAL A 251 -22.08 -22.10 -19.99
N ILE A 252 -22.04 -20.87 -19.48
CA ILE A 252 -23.13 -19.91 -19.58
C ILE A 252 -22.86 -18.91 -20.70
N ASP A 253 -23.93 -18.49 -21.38
CA ASP A 253 -23.87 -17.41 -22.37
C ASP A 253 -23.23 -16.17 -21.73
N PRO A 254 -22.08 -15.69 -22.25
CA PRO A 254 -21.39 -14.53 -21.71
C PRO A 254 -22.25 -13.26 -21.67
N THR A 255 -23.36 -13.18 -22.41
CA THR A 255 -24.31 -12.06 -22.37
C THR A 255 -25.15 -12.01 -21.10
N LEU A 256 -25.31 -13.14 -20.41
CA LEU A 256 -26.14 -13.27 -19.20
C LEU A 256 -25.34 -13.12 -17.91
N LEU A 257 -24.02 -13.30 -17.98
CA LEU A 257 -23.12 -13.12 -16.84
C LEU A 257 -23.26 -11.70 -16.26
N GLY A 258 -23.20 -11.60 -14.94
CA GLY A 258 -23.37 -10.35 -14.19
C GLY A 258 -24.83 -9.93 -14.00
N SER A 259 -25.80 -10.56 -14.70
CA SER A 259 -27.22 -10.21 -14.57
C SER A 259 -27.87 -10.78 -13.31
N ALA A 260 -28.93 -10.15 -12.82
CA ALA A 260 -29.71 -10.65 -11.70
C ALA A 260 -30.28 -12.07 -11.93
N MET A 261 -30.45 -12.50 -13.18
CA MET A 261 -31.01 -13.82 -13.51
C MET A 261 -30.10 -14.98 -13.11
N LEU A 262 -28.79 -14.77 -13.10
CA LEU A 262 -27.81 -15.78 -12.69
C LEU A 262 -27.32 -15.58 -11.25
N SER A 263 -27.99 -14.69 -10.52
CA SER A 263 -27.67 -14.45 -9.11
C SER A 263 -28.30 -15.52 -8.21
N ALA A 264 -27.53 -15.97 -7.23
CA ALA A 264 -28.01 -16.79 -6.13
C ALA A 264 -27.92 -16.01 -4.83
N THR A 265 -28.87 -16.25 -3.92
CA THR A 265 -28.93 -15.52 -2.64
C THR A 265 -29.22 -16.44 -1.46
N GLY A 266 -28.86 -15.98 -0.27
CA GLY A 266 -29.22 -16.63 1.00
C GLY A 266 -28.58 -18.00 1.17
N ALA A 267 -29.39 -19.01 1.48
CA ALA A 267 -28.91 -20.35 1.84
C ALA A 267 -28.25 -21.11 0.67
N ALA A 268 -28.48 -20.70 -0.57
CA ALA A 268 -27.78 -21.25 -1.74
C ALA A 268 -26.28 -20.90 -1.76
N CYS A 269 -25.92 -19.78 -1.12
CA CYS A 269 -24.55 -19.29 -1.05
C CYS A 269 -23.78 -20.00 0.08
N THR A 270 -23.21 -21.15 -0.27
CA THR A 270 -22.49 -22.04 0.65
C THR A 270 -20.98 -22.04 0.44
N THR A 271 -20.49 -21.59 -0.73
CA THR A 271 -19.06 -21.45 -1.03
C THR A 271 -18.63 -19.99 -1.00
N ASP A 272 -18.53 -19.37 -2.16
CA ASP A 272 -17.98 -18.03 -2.37
C ASP A 272 -19.11 -17.03 -2.50
N PHE A 273 -19.19 -16.08 -1.57
CA PHE A 273 -20.27 -15.12 -1.53
C PHE A 273 -19.86 -13.81 -0.88
N ILE A 274 -20.62 -12.77 -1.17
CA ILE A 274 -20.54 -11.51 -0.44
C ILE A 274 -21.75 -11.35 0.47
N ILE A 275 -21.55 -10.62 1.56
CA ILE A 275 -22.61 -10.23 2.50
C ILE A 275 -22.79 -8.72 2.42
N ILE A 276 -24.02 -8.30 2.13
CA ILE A 276 -24.44 -6.90 2.25
C ILE A 276 -25.48 -6.85 3.38
N PRO A 277 -25.11 -6.33 4.57
CA PRO A 277 -26.01 -6.29 5.72
C PRO A 277 -27.21 -5.38 5.48
N ASN A 278 -28.31 -5.68 6.18
CA ASN A 278 -29.53 -4.87 6.20
C ASN A 278 -30.04 -4.43 4.80
N PRO A 279 -30.21 -5.38 3.85
CA PRO A 279 -30.73 -5.06 2.53
C PRO A 279 -32.22 -4.71 2.61
N THR A 280 -32.62 -3.67 1.90
CA THR A 280 -34.02 -3.23 1.84
C THR A 280 -34.75 -3.96 0.71
N GLY A 281 -35.89 -4.58 1.02
CA GLY A 281 -36.71 -5.28 0.03
C GLY A 281 -36.19 -6.67 -0.38
N LEU A 282 -35.15 -7.17 0.28
CA LEU A 282 -34.63 -8.53 0.10
C LEU A 282 -34.62 -9.25 1.46
N THR A 283 -34.87 -10.55 1.44
CA THR A 283 -34.88 -11.40 2.65
C THR A 283 -33.54 -12.07 2.92
N ALA A 284 -32.57 -11.91 2.01
CA ALA A 284 -31.25 -12.49 2.07
C ALA A 284 -30.18 -11.39 2.05
N ASP A 285 -29.16 -11.57 2.89
CA ASP A 285 -27.97 -10.72 3.02
C ASP A 285 -26.75 -11.28 2.29
N ARG A 286 -26.78 -12.56 1.91
CA ARG A 286 -25.74 -13.26 1.15
C ARG A 286 -26.05 -13.30 -0.33
N PHE A 287 -25.04 -13.04 -1.17
CA PHE A 287 -25.13 -13.00 -2.63
C PHE A 287 -23.95 -13.73 -3.27
N CYS A 288 -24.22 -14.62 -4.24
CA CYS A 288 -23.26 -15.48 -4.93
C CYS A 288 -23.71 -15.83 -6.34
N GLY A 289 -22.98 -16.71 -7.02
CA GLY A 289 -23.29 -17.19 -8.37
C GLY A 289 -22.61 -16.37 -9.48
N LEU A 290 -23.22 -16.39 -10.67
CA LEU A 290 -22.69 -15.80 -11.91
C LEU A 290 -23.36 -14.46 -12.26
N GLY A 291 -24.04 -13.84 -11.30
CA GLY A 291 -24.66 -12.55 -11.48
C GLY A 291 -25.10 -11.92 -10.16
N PHE A 292 -25.53 -10.66 -10.21
CA PHE A 292 -25.84 -9.88 -9.02
C PHE A 292 -27.18 -9.15 -9.14
N PRO A 293 -28.06 -9.20 -8.12
CA PRO A 293 -29.25 -8.37 -8.10
C PRO A 293 -28.88 -6.94 -7.69
N GLY A 294 -29.68 -5.94 -8.06
CA GLY A 294 -29.55 -4.61 -7.47
C GLY A 294 -29.88 -4.66 -5.98
N VAL A 295 -28.94 -4.29 -5.11
CA VAL A 295 -29.12 -4.30 -3.65
C VAL A 295 -29.05 -2.88 -3.12
N THR A 296 -30.09 -2.46 -2.40
CA THR A 296 -30.05 -1.27 -1.55
C THR A 296 -29.88 -1.71 -0.11
N SER A 297 -28.96 -1.11 0.63
CA SER A 297 -28.73 -1.41 2.06
C SER A 297 -28.95 -0.17 2.91
N SER A 298 -29.54 -0.37 4.09
CA SER A 298 -29.67 0.67 5.11
C SER A 298 -28.68 0.51 6.27
N ALA A 299 -27.68 -0.37 6.13
CA ALA A 299 -26.61 -0.52 7.10
C ALA A 299 -25.77 0.76 7.23
N ARG A 300 -25.43 1.13 8.47
CA ARG A 300 -24.57 2.27 8.80
C ARG A 300 -23.52 1.81 9.83
N PRO A 301 -22.22 1.78 9.50
CA PRO A 301 -21.63 2.07 8.19
C PRO A 301 -22.04 1.06 7.11
N PHE A 302 -21.97 1.45 5.83
CA PHE A 302 -22.11 0.50 4.73
C PHE A 302 -20.85 -0.37 4.68
N VAL A 303 -21.01 -1.68 4.77
CA VAL A 303 -19.93 -2.66 4.74
C VAL A 303 -20.33 -3.78 3.79
N VAL A 304 -19.37 -4.26 3.00
CA VAL A 304 -19.49 -5.50 2.23
C VAL A 304 -18.50 -6.48 2.81
N TYR A 305 -18.96 -7.66 3.21
CA TYR A 305 -18.08 -8.76 3.61
C TYR A 305 -17.90 -9.69 2.43
N THR A 306 -16.70 -10.23 2.27
CA THR A 306 -16.43 -11.28 1.29
C THR A 306 -16.07 -12.55 2.05
N VAL A 307 -16.72 -13.64 1.70
CA VAL A 307 -16.46 -14.97 2.22
C VAL A 307 -16.10 -15.83 1.03
N THR A 308 -14.89 -16.37 1.03
CA THR A 308 -14.46 -17.38 0.06
C THR A 308 -13.94 -18.60 0.80
N ASN A 309 -14.01 -19.76 0.15
CA ASN A 309 -13.37 -20.97 0.65
C ASN A 309 -12.44 -21.56 -0.43
N GLY A 310 -11.80 -22.70 -0.13
CA GLY A 310 -10.94 -23.39 -1.11
C GLY A 310 -11.67 -24.44 -1.96
N ASN A 311 -13.01 -24.50 -1.89
CA ASN A 311 -13.79 -25.48 -2.64
C ASN A 311 -14.13 -24.94 -4.03
N GLU A 312 -13.28 -25.27 -5.00
CA GLU A 312 -13.44 -24.87 -6.40
C GLU A 312 -14.42 -25.77 -7.19
N THR A 313 -15.29 -26.54 -6.52
CA THR A 313 -16.29 -27.39 -7.18
C THR A 313 -17.69 -26.89 -6.82
N PRO A 314 -18.50 -26.36 -7.77
CA PRO A 314 -18.34 -26.35 -9.24
C PRO A 314 -17.72 -25.05 -9.82
N ASP A 315 -16.97 -24.29 -9.03
CA ASP A 315 -16.46 -22.97 -9.41
C ASP A 315 -15.42 -23.06 -10.54
N VAL A 316 -15.77 -22.53 -11.72
CA VAL A 316 -14.92 -22.59 -12.92
C VAL A 316 -14.88 -21.23 -13.61
N ALA A 317 -13.66 -20.70 -13.76
CA ALA A 317 -13.36 -19.41 -14.42
C ALA A 317 -14.07 -18.19 -13.79
N ASN A 318 -14.40 -18.27 -12.51
CA ASN A 318 -14.87 -17.15 -11.70
C ASN A 318 -13.78 -16.06 -11.63
N ARG A 319 -14.19 -14.79 -11.77
CA ARG A 319 -13.28 -13.63 -11.78
C ARG A 319 -13.46 -12.70 -10.58
N GLY A 320 -14.36 -13.06 -9.67
CA GLY A 320 -14.71 -12.24 -8.53
C GLY A 320 -15.89 -11.32 -8.84
N PHE A 321 -15.89 -10.15 -8.20
CA PHE A 321 -16.97 -9.18 -8.36
C PHE A 321 -16.46 -7.74 -8.46
N ARG A 322 -17.29 -6.90 -9.05
CA ARG A 322 -17.17 -5.45 -9.15
C ARG A 322 -18.56 -4.87 -8.99
N LEU A 323 -18.77 -4.13 -7.91
CA LEU A 323 -20.03 -3.46 -7.63
C LEU A 323 -19.89 -1.97 -7.91
N LEU A 324 -20.83 -1.44 -8.68
CA LEU A 324 -21.11 0.00 -8.68
C LEU A 324 -22.06 0.25 -7.52
N TYR A 325 -21.72 1.20 -6.65
CA TYR A 325 -22.58 1.60 -5.55
C TYR A 325 -22.77 3.11 -5.58
N THR A 326 -23.94 3.54 -5.13
CA THR A 326 -24.27 4.94 -4.90
C THR A 326 -24.92 5.05 -3.53
N GLN A 327 -24.66 6.16 -2.83
CA GLN A 327 -25.40 6.44 -1.61
C GLN A 327 -26.70 7.14 -2.01
N ASN A 328 -27.83 6.50 -1.73
CA ASN A 328 -29.13 7.13 -1.94
C ASN A 328 -29.32 8.21 -0.87
N ALA A 329 -29.74 9.41 -1.30
CA ALA A 329 -30.14 10.46 -0.37
C ALA A 329 -31.26 9.93 0.54
N CYS A 330 -31.21 10.25 1.84
CA CYS A 330 -32.33 9.94 2.73
C CYS A 330 -33.59 10.65 2.22
N SER A 331 -34.75 9.99 2.24
CA SER A 331 -36.01 10.70 2.01
C SER A 331 -36.11 11.83 3.04
N ALA A 332 -36.28 13.08 2.59
CA ALA A 332 -36.61 14.17 3.49
C ALA A 332 -37.88 13.77 4.24
N ALA A 333 -37.76 13.64 5.55
CA ALA A 333 -38.90 13.45 6.44
C ALA A 333 -39.71 14.75 6.52
#